data_AF-A0A0Q7E4G9-F1
#
_entry.id   AF-A0A0Q7E4G9-F1
#
_cell.length_a   1.000
_cell.length_b   1.000
_cell.length_c   1.000
_cell.angle_alpha   90.00
_cell.angle_beta   90.00
_cell.angle_gamma   90.00
#
_symmetry.space_group_name_H-M   'P 1'
#
loop_
_entity.id
_entity.type
_entity.pdbx_description
1 polymer ?
#
loop_
_entity_poly.entity_id
_entity_poly.type
_entity_poly.pdbx_seq_one_letter_code
_entity_poly.pdbx_strand_id
1 'polypeptide(L)'
;MPATDTMQHRNAQTSVLERRRADGTLKPFIGDLQRWNGKAARLRGLAESFYSTQEDRDLARLEAGALLAEIRRRHSEFRAAIKGEPEHSRLLDVDAAFRRMIDQLEATARKGPAVGQRSAT
;
A
#
# COMPACT_ATOMS: atom_id res chain seq x y z
N MET A 1 47.64 12.19 -7.14
CA MET A 1 46.39 12.08 -7.93
C MET A 1 45.19 12.22 -6.98
N PRO A 2 44.49 13.36 -6.95
CA PRO A 2 43.38 13.61 -6.01
C PRO A 2 41.97 13.61 -6.64
N ALA A 3 41.85 13.36 -7.95
CA ALA A 3 40.58 13.52 -8.68
C ALA A 3 39.49 12.49 -8.30
N THR A 4 39.88 11.31 -7.83
CA THR A 4 38.95 10.24 -7.42
C THR A 4 38.20 10.58 -6.13
N ASP A 5 38.88 11.25 -5.19
CA ASP A 5 38.31 11.63 -3.89
C ASP A 5 37.21 12.71 -4.04
N THR A 6 37.45 13.69 -4.92
CA THR A 6 36.48 14.76 -5.19
C THR A 6 35.24 14.25 -5.93
N MET A 7 35.39 13.28 -6.84
CA MET A 7 34.27 12.66 -7.54
C MET A 7 33.45 11.76 -6.61
N GLN A 8 34.10 10.97 -5.74
CA GLN A 8 33.40 10.17 -4.73
C GLN A 8 32.61 11.03 -3.75
N HIS A 9 33.20 12.14 -3.27
CA HIS A 9 32.52 13.05 -2.36
C HIS A 9 31.30 13.72 -3.01
N ARG A 10 31.39 14.13 -4.29
CA ARG A 10 30.27 14.71 -5.04
C ARG A 10 29.14 13.70 -5.27
N ASN A 11 29.46 12.46 -5.66
CA ASN A 11 28.45 11.40 -5.83
C ASN A 11 27.76 11.05 -4.50
N ALA A 12 28.51 11.03 -3.39
CA ALA A 12 27.93 10.84 -2.06
C ALA A 12 26.98 11.98 -1.68
N GLN A 13 27.33 13.24 -1.97
CA GLN A 13 26.44 14.39 -1.73
C GLN A 13 25.17 14.34 -2.60
N THR A 14 25.29 13.98 -3.89
CA THR A 14 24.15 13.83 -4.79
C THR A 14 23.19 12.73 -4.30
N SER A 15 23.72 11.56 -3.90
CA SER A 15 22.89 10.47 -3.38
C SER A 15 22.18 10.82 -2.06
N VAL A 16 22.80 11.64 -1.20
CA VAL A 16 22.16 12.14 0.03
C VAL A 16 21.03 13.12 -0.29
N LEU A 17 21.20 14.00 -1.27
CA LEU A 17 20.16 14.93 -1.71
C LEU A 17 18.98 14.21 -2.38
N GLU A 18 19.26 13.26 -3.25
CA GLU A 18 18.24 12.39 -3.89
C GLU A 18 17.45 11.62 -2.85
N ARG A 19 18.12 11.06 -1.85
CA ARG A 19 17.47 10.35 -0.74
C ARG A 19 16.58 11.28 0.08
N ARG A 20 17.05 12.48 0.43
CA ARG A 20 16.24 13.48 1.17
C ARG A 20 15.01 13.89 0.38
N ARG A 21 15.13 14.05 -0.94
CA ARG A 21 14.03 14.38 -1.82
C ARG A 21 12.99 13.25 -1.87
N ALA A 22 13.46 12.01 -2.07
CA ALA A 22 12.61 10.83 -2.02
C ALA A 22 11.90 10.70 -0.67
N ASP A 23 12.61 10.88 0.45
CA ASP A 23 12.02 10.85 1.79
C ASP A 23 10.97 11.96 2.00
N GLY A 24 11.21 13.15 1.44
CA GLY A 24 10.25 14.25 1.43
C GLY A 24 8.95 13.88 0.70
N THR A 25 9.07 13.31 -0.51
CA THR A 25 7.92 12.85 -1.30
C THR A 25 7.18 11.70 -0.61
N LEU A 26 7.90 10.81 0.08
CA LEU A 26 7.33 9.63 0.73
C LEU A 26 6.66 9.90 2.09
N LYS A 27 7.09 10.95 2.80
CA LYS A 27 6.64 11.25 4.16
C LYS A 27 5.10 11.22 4.35
N PRO A 28 4.27 11.76 3.43
CA PRO A 28 2.82 11.74 3.57
C PRO A 28 2.19 10.35 3.43
N PHE A 29 2.90 9.36 2.88
CA PHE A 29 2.37 8.05 2.52
C PHE A 29 2.81 6.94 3.49
N ILE A 30 4.02 7.03 4.07
CA ILE A 30 4.58 5.97 4.92
C ILE A 30 3.75 5.75 6.19
N GLY A 31 3.30 6.83 6.85
CA GLY A 31 2.50 6.72 8.08
C GLY A 31 1.15 6.05 7.83
N ASP A 32 0.50 6.41 6.72
CA ASP A 32 -0.79 5.83 6.33
C ASP A 32 -0.64 4.34 5.95
N LEU A 33 0.44 3.97 5.25
CA LEU A 33 0.70 2.58 4.88
C LEU A 33 0.81 1.64 6.07
N GLN A 34 1.50 2.03 7.15
CA GLN A 34 1.59 1.21 8.36
C GLN A 34 0.22 1.01 9.00
N ARG A 35 -0.58 2.08 9.10
CA ARG A 35 -1.93 2.04 9.64
C ARG A 35 -2.86 1.14 8.80
N TRP A 36 -2.84 1.31 7.49
CA TRP A 36 -3.67 0.51 6.57
C TRP A 36 -3.26 -0.96 6.56
N ASN A 37 -1.96 -1.27 6.69
CA ASN A 37 -1.49 -2.65 6.77
C ASN A 37 -2.07 -3.39 7.98
N GLY A 38 -2.06 -2.75 9.16
CA GLY A 38 -2.68 -3.30 10.36
C GLY A 38 -4.20 -3.49 10.20
N LYS A 39 -4.89 -2.51 9.59
CA LYS A 39 -6.32 -2.60 9.31
C LYS A 39 -6.65 -3.73 8.32
N ALA A 40 -5.90 -3.85 7.22
CA ALA A 40 -6.09 -4.90 6.22
C ALA A 40 -5.90 -6.31 6.83
N ALA A 41 -4.85 -6.50 7.65
CA ALA A 41 -4.63 -7.77 8.35
C ALA A 41 -5.79 -8.13 9.29
N ARG A 42 -6.28 -7.16 10.07
CA ARG A 42 -7.44 -7.35 10.95
C ARG A 42 -8.70 -7.73 10.17
N LEU A 43 -9.02 -7.00 9.10
CA LEU A 43 -10.20 -7.25 8.28
C LEU A 43 -10.17 -8.62 7.62
N ARG A 44 -8.99 -9.03 7.12
CA ARG A 44 -8.80 -10.39 6.62
C ARG A 44 -9.04 -11.43 7.71
N GLY A 45 -8.47 -11.23 8.89
CA GLY A 45 -8.67 -12.12 10.04
C GLY A 45 -10.16 -12.28 10.39
N LEU A 46 -10.92 -11.19 10.41
CA LEU A 46 -12.37 -11.23 10.66
C LEU A 46 -13.14 -11.92 9.52
N ALA A 47 -12.82 -11.62 8.27
CA ALA A 47 -13.49 -12.18 7.10
C ALA A 47 -13.23 -13.69 6.92
N GLU A 48 -12.08 -14.19 7.37
CA GLU A 48 -11.67 -15.60 7.26
C GLU A 48 -11.87 -16.39 8.58
N SER A 49 -12.21 -15.72 9.69
CA SER A 49 -12.37 -16.36 11.00
C SER A 49 -13.59 -17.28 11.06
N PHE A 50 -13.34 -18.53 11.46
CA PHE A 50 -14.39 -19.51 11.73
C PHE A 50 -15.30 -19.09 12.89
N TYR A 51 -14.76 -18.36 13.88
CA TYR A 51 -15.47 -17.92 15.07
C TYR A 51 -16.29 -16.63 14.86
N SER A 52 -16.10 -15.95 13.73
CA SER A 52 -16.88 -14.76 13.39
C SER A 52 -18.25 -15.14 12.85
N THR A 53 -19.27 -14.35 13.19
CA THR A 53 -20.61 -14.51 12.63
C THR A 53 -20.60 -14.17 11.14
N GLN A 54 -21.64 -14.58 10.41
CA GLN A 54 -21.77 -14.22 9.00
C GLN A 54 -21.86 -12.69 8.81
N GLU A 55 -22.55 -12.00 9.72
CA GLU A 55 -22.65 -10.54 9.73
C GLU A 55 -21.28 -9.87 9.94
N ASP A 56 -20.47 -10.36 10.90
CA ASP A 56 -19.11 -9.86 11.11
C ASP A 56 -18.22 -10.03 9.87
N ARG A 57 -18.33 -11.17 9.19
CA ARG A 57 -17.57 -11.44 7.96
C ARG A 57 -18.00 -10.51 6.83
N ASP A 58 -19.30 -10.27 6.68
CA ASP A 58 -19.83 -9.39 5.64
C ASP A 58 -19.50 -7.92 5.91
N LEU A 59 -19.55 -7.48 7.18
CA LEU A 59 -19.07 -6.17 7.60
C LEU A 59 -17.56 -6.02 7.32
N ALA A 60 -16.75 -7.02 7.66
CA ALA A 60 -15.31 -6.99 7.40
C ALA A 60 -14.99 -6.88 5.90
N ARG A 61 -15.76 -7.55 5.04
CA ARG A 61 -15.62 -7.47 3.57
C ARG A 61 -16.04 -6.09 3.04
N LEU A 62 -17.12 -5.53 3.55
CA LEU A 62 -17.56 -4.18 3.21
C LEU A 62 -16.50 -3.14 3.60
N GLU A 63 -15.99 -3.22 4.82
CA GLU A 63 -14.91 -2.36 5.31
C GLU A 63 -13.62 -2.55 4.50
N ALA A 64 -13.31 -3.77 4.06
CA ALA A 64 -12.19 -4.03 3.17
C ALA A 64 -12.37 -3.36 1.80
N GLY A 65 -13.59 -3.35 1.26
CA GLY A 65 -13.94 -2.64 0.02
C GLY A 65 -13.78 -1.12 0.16
N ALA A 66 -14.23 -0.54 1.28
CA ALA A 66 -14.05 0.89 1.55
C ALA A 66 -12.57 1.27 1.68
N LEU A 67 -11.79 0.45 2.40
CA LEU A 67 -10.35 0.64 2.55
C LEU A 67 -9.61 0.50 1.21
N LEU A 68 -10.01 -0.45 0.36
CA LEU A 68 -9.47 -0.61 -0.99
C LEU A 68 -9.66 0.65 -1.84
N ALA A 69 -10.85 1.27 -1.79
CA ALA A 69 -11.11 2.51 -2.52
C ALA A 69 -10.22 3.66 -2.04
N GLU A 70 -10.05 3.80 -0.72
CA GLU A 70 -9.17 4.79 -0.11
C GLU A 70 -7.71 4.61 -0.56
N ILE A 71 -7.19 3.37 -0.50
CA ILE A 71 -5.82 3.05 -0.88
C ILE A 71 -5.58 3.28 -2.38
N ARG A 72 -6.52 2.91 -3.25
CA ARG A 72 -6.41 3.17 -4.70
C ARG A 72 -6.34 4.67 -5.00
N ARG A 73 -7.14 5.49 -4.31
CA ARG A 73 -7.08 6.96 -4.41
C ARG A 73 -5.70 7.46 -3.99
N ARG A 74 -5.19 7.00 -2.85
CA ARG A 74 -3.87 7.41 -2.33
C ARG A 74 -2.70 6.89 -3.15
N HIS A 75 -2.82 5.72 -3.75
CA HIS A 75 -1.84 5.19 -4.71
C HIS A 75 -1.79 6.05 -5.99
N SER A 76 -2.94 6.54 -6.46
CA SER A 76 -3.00 7.47 -7.58
C SER A 76 -2.35 8.82 -7.26
N GLU A 77 -2.59 9.35 -6.07
CA GLU A 77 -1.91 10.56 -5.56
C GLU A 77 -0.40 10.36 -5.44
N PHE A 78 0.03 9.21 -4.92
CA PHE A 78 1.44 8.85 -4.85
C PHE A 78 2.08 8.80 -6.24
N ARG A 79 1.43 8.13 -7.21
CA ARG A 79 1.91 8.07 -8.60
C ARG A 79 1.99 9.43 -9.27
N ALA A 80 1.06 10.34 -8.97
CA ALA A 80 1.14 11.71 -9.42
C ALA A 80 2.32 12.47 -8.78
N ALA A 81 2.57 12.24 -7.48
CA ALA A 81 3.65 12.90 -6.73
C ALA A 81 5.06 12.46 -7.17
N ILE A 82 5.23 11.22 -7.62
CA ILE A 82 6.53 10.71 -8.11
C ILE A 82 6.72 10.94 -9.62
N LYS A 83 5.73 11.52 -10.30
CA LYS A 83 5.81 11.74 -11.75
C LYS A 83 6.92 12.76 -12.06
N GLY A 84 7.97 12.30 -12.74
CA GLY A 84 9.12 13.13 -13.10
C GLY A 84 10.25 13.13 -12.07
N GLU A 85 10.11 12.38 -10.97
CA GLU A 85 11.25 12.06 -10.11
C GLU A 85 12.10 10.95 -10.75
N PRO A 86 13.44 10.96 -10.57
CA PRO A 86 14.29 9.88 -11.02
C PRO A 86 13.92 8.57 -10.33
N GLU A 87 14.13 7.44 -11.02
CA GLU A 87 13.89 6.13 -10.43
C GLU A 87 14.76 5.95 -9.18
N HIS A 88 14.10 5.80 -8.04
CA HIS A 88 14.76 5.56 -6.76
C HIS A 88 14.14 4.30 -6.15
N SER A 89 14.98 3.35 -5.74
CA SER A 89 14.57 2.05 -5.15
C SER A 89 13.46 2.19 -4.10
N ARG A 90 13.57 3.19 -3.23
CA ARG A 90 12.62 3.47 -2.15
C ARG A 90 11.23 3.90 -2.64
N LEU A 91 11.13 4.60 -3.78
CA LEU A 91 9.84 4.91 -4.42
C LEU A 91 9.21 3.65 -5.00
N LEU A 92 10.03 2.76 -5.60
CA LEU A 92 9.58 1.48 -6.14
C LEU A 92 9.09 0.55 -5.02
N ASP A 93 9.78 0.51 -3.88
CA ASP A 93 9.36 -0.28 -2.71
C ASP A 93 7.98 0.15 -2.18
N VAL A 94 7.73 1.46 -2.17
CA VAL A 94 6.44 2.03 -1.74
C VAL A 94 5.34 1.75 -2.77
N ASP A 95 5.62 1.89 -4.08
CA ASP A 95 4.68 1.48 -5.13
C ASP A 95 4.32 -0.01 -5.01
N ALA A 96 5.31 -0.87 -4.77
CA ALA A 96 5.10 -2.30 -4.56
C ALA A 96 4.34 -2.60 -3.26
N ALA A 97 4.50 -1.81 -2.20
CA ALA A 97 3.70 -1.93 -0.98
C ALA A 97 2.23 -1.58 -1.22
N PHE A 98 1.95 -0.51 -1.97
CA PHE A 98 0.59 -0.16 -2.39
C PHE A 98 -0.07 -1.29 -3.18
N ARG A 99 0.60 -1.81 -4.21
CA ARG A 99 0.06 -2.91 -5.04
C ARG A 99 -0.28 -4.15 -4.23
N ARG A 100 0.65 -4.60 -3.38
CA ARG A 100 0.41 -5.76 -2.50
C ARG A 100 -0.80 -5.58 -1.60
N MET A 101 -1.00 -4.38 -1.04
CA MET A 101 -2.13 -4.09 -0.17
C MET A 101 -3.45 -4.05 -0.94
N ILE A 102 -3.44 -3.50 -2.15
CA ILE A 102 -4.58 -3.53 -3.10
C ILE A 102 -4.98 -4.98 -3.36
N ASP A 103 -4.02 -5.83 -3.74
CA ASP A 103 -4.28 -7.25 -4.05
C ASP A 103 -4.87 -8.00 -2.84
N GLN A 104 -4.34 -7.76 -1.63
CA GLN A 104 -4.83 -8.37 -0.40
C GLN A 104 -6.28 -7.98 -0.08
N LEU A 105 -6.61 -6.69 -0.24
CA LEU A 105 -7.95 -6.18 0.04
C LEU A 105 -8.96 -6.60 -1.03
N GLU A 106 -8.55 -6.67 -2.30
CA GLU A 106 -9.37 -7.25 -3.36
C GLU A 106 -9.74 -8.69 -3.07
N ALA A 107 -8.77 -9.51 -2.66
CA ALA A 107 -9.02 -10.91 -2.29
C ALA A 107 -9.98 -11.01 -1.09
N THR A 108 -9.83 -10.12 -0.10
CA THR A 108 -10.69 -10.09 1.09
C THR A 108 -12.12 -9.66 0.72
N ALA A 109 -12.29 -8.60 -0.06
CA ALA A 109 -13.59 -8.07 -0.46
C ALA A 109 -14.33 -9.01 -1.42
N ARG A 110 -13.62 -9.72 -2.31
CA ARG A 110 -14.23 -10.62 -3.32
C ARG A 110 -14.80 -11.90 -2.74
N LYS A 111 -14.34 -12.35 -1.56
CA LYS A 111 -14.80 -13.58 -0.90
C LYS A 111 -16.19 -13.47 -0.24
N GLY A 112 -16.97 -12.42 -0.54
CA GLY A 112 -18.37 -12.29 -0.10
C GLY A 112 -19.26 -13.43 -0.61
N PRO A 113 -20.39 -13.72 0.05
CA PRO A 113 -21.34 -14.70 -0.45
C PRO A 113 -21.77 -14.25 -1.85
N ALA A 114 -21.71 -15.17 -2.82
CA ALA A 114 -22.40 -14.97 -4.07
C ALA A 114 -23.88 -14.72 -3.73
N VAL A 115 -24.31 -13.47 -3.84
CA VAL A 115 -25.73 -13.10 -3.77
C VAL A 115 -26.41 -13.84 -4.92
N GLY A 116 -26.96 -15.03 -4.65
CA GLY A 116 -27.57 -15.83 -5.72
C GLY A 116 -27.84 -17.32 -5.49
N GLN A 117 -27.32 -17.99 -4.45
CA GLN A 117 -27.73 -19.38 -4.19
C GLN A 117 -28.68 -19.45 -2.99
N ARG A 118 -29.93 -19.07 -3.25
CA ARG A 118 -31.08 -19.57 -2.50
C ARG A 118 -31.19 -21.06 -2.81
N SER A 119 -30.71 -21.92 -1.91
CA SER A 119 -31.11 -23.32 -1.92
C SER A 119 -32.56 -23.39 -1.47
N ALA A 120 -33.46 -23.61 -2.43
CA ALA A 120 -34.78 -24.12 -2.16
C ALA A 120 -34.66 -25.61 -1.80
N THR A 121 -35.11 -25.96 -0.61
CA THR A 121 -35.63 -27.31 -0.26
C THR A 121 -36.63 -27.15 0.85
#